data_AF-A0A369J853-F1
#
_entry.id   AF-A0A369J853-F1
#
_cell.length_a   1.000
_cell.length_b   1.000
_cell.length_c   1.000
_cell.angle_alpha   90.00
_cell.angle_beta   90.00
_cell.angle_gamma   90.00
#
_symmetry.space_group_name_H-M   'P 1'
#
loop_
_entity.id
_entity.type
_entity.pdbx_description
1 polymer ?
#
loop_
_entity_poly.entity_id
_entity_poly.type
_entity_poly.pdbx_seq_one_letter_code
_entity_poly.pdbx_strand_id
1 'polypeptide(L)'
;MSDRQLKKAIKDLASILNGVPSEVENAAAQKTMDKLVKLLQDHSDRLSNGESHVSKSGTKRKRSTQDEKVNLRIERISVLSKERTLDIEDLVRLVTLAPMLHGEVAEHCALARILRGVQPHTADEWAESFSTLALTDMVALHGYVTTMTKLMEEGDEFSRQYSRHNLIEQAGQQSEIFRWIFGILQNIENIKFASEWVKPGEGRNEWRVKFFRLAFQDRHKEIFEELESHEKAQKMYELTGEFAEFKANWESTIAARNQLLDVFILFGASILMDPFWNMNNLGKHRTTNFRTLFTTFSTEMPRNGSDIRLQALNQNNKQSFHRILRIVAGSDVAAYVVNFLEDK
;
A
#
# COMPACT_ATOMS: atom_id res chain seq x y z
N MET A 1 -13.30 19.28 24.83
CA MET A 1 -12.41 20.40 25.19
C MET A 1 -13.27 21.59 25.55
N SER A 2 -13.13 22.18 26.72
CA SER A 2 -13.98 23.31 27.12
C SER A 2 -13.61 24.58 26.34
N ASP A 3 -14.56 25.49 26.14
CA ASP A 3 -14.33 26.78 25.44
C ASP A 3 -13.13 27.55 26.04
N ARG A 4 -12.94 27.41 27.37
CA ARG A 4 -11.81 27.98 28.10
C ARG A 4 -10.45 27.34 27.72
N GLN A 5 -10.41 26.04 27.43
CA GLN A 5 -9.21 25.33 26.99
C GLN A 5 -8.83 25.69 25.54
N LEU A 6 -9.84 25.88 24.66
CA LEU A 6 -9.61 26.31 23.28
C LEU A 6 -9.03 27.73 23.22
N LYS A 7 -9.63 28.67 23.97
CA LYS A 7 -9.14 30.06 24.05
C LYS A 7 -7.72 30.17 24.59
N LYS A 8 -7.36 29.31 25.55
CA LYS A 8 -6.00 29.23 26.08
C LYS A 8 -5.00 28.73 25.02
N ALA A 9 -5.33 27.66 24.30
CA ALA A 9 -4.48 27.12 23.23
C ALA A 9 -4.22 28.13 22.10
N ILE A 10 -5.24 28.92 21.73
CA ILE A 10 -5.11 30.00 20.74
C ILE A 10 -4.14 31.08 21.23
N LYS A 11 -4.25 31.49 22.51
CA LYS A 11 -3.39 32.51 23.10
C LYS A 11 -1.94 32.05 23.22
N ASP A 12 -1.73 30.79 23.59
CA ASP A 12 -0.39 30.20 23.75
C ASP A 12 0.32 30.07 22.39
N LEU A 13 -0.41 29.70 21.32
CA LEU A 13 0.12 29.67 19.95
C LEU A 13 0.51 31.06 19.42
N ALA A 14 -0.29 32.09 19.70
CA ALA A 14 0.03 33.46 19.31
C ALA A 14 1.29 34.00 20.02
N SER A 15 1.52 33.60 21.28
CA SER A 15 2.70 34.02 22.06
C SER A 15 4.01 33.41 21.55
N ILE A 16 3.98 32.17 21.05
CA ILE A 16 5.18 31.46 20.55
C ILE A 16 5.69 32.10 19.26
N LEU A 17 4.80 32.67 18.45
CA LEU A 17 5.13 33.21 17.13
C LEU A 17 5.63 34.65 17.14
N ASN A 18 5.23 35.44 18.14
CA ASN A 18 5.78 36.79 18.36
C ASN A 18 7.29 36.81 18.70
N GLY A 19 7.90 35.64 18.91
CA GLY A 19 9.33 35.49 19.20
C GLY A 19 10.21 35.14 17.99
N VAL A 20 9.68 35.08 16.75
CA VAL A 20 10.43 34.64 15.56
C VAL A 20 10.83 35.84 14.68
N PRO A 21 12.13 36.14 14.48
CA PRO A 21 12.56 37.21 13.58
C PRO A 21 12.94 36.70 12.18
N SER A 22 12.26 37.15 11.12
CA SER A 22 12.84 37.66 9.86
C SER A 22 11.75 37.97 8.80
N GLU A 23 12.00 38.97 7.96
CA GLU A 23 10.98 39.74 7.21
C GLU A 23 10.52 39.15 5.86
N VAL A 24 10.78 37.88 5.53
CA VAL A 24 10.38 37.32 4.22
C VAL A 24 9.54 36.04 4.30
N GLU A 25 9.61 35.26 5.39
CA GLU A 25 8.72 34.10 5.61
C GLU A 25 7.33 34.49 6.17
N ASN A 26 7.16 35.75 6.56
CA ASN A 26 6.02 36.18 7.36
C ASN A 26 4.69 36.22 6.58
N ALA A 27 4.70 36.47 5.26
CA ALA A 27 3.45 36.62 4.50
C ALA A 27 2.71 35.28 4.28
N ALA A 28 3.44 34.20 4.01
CA ALA A 28 2.84 32.87 3.82
C ALA A 28 2.40 32.25 5.15
N ALA A 29 3.18 32.47 6.21
CA ALA A 29 2.83 32.09 7.57
C ALA A 29 1.59 32.86 8.06
N GLN A 30 1.53 34.18 7.85
CA GLN A 30 0.39 35.01 8.20
C GLN A 30 -0.88 34.59 7.46
N LYS A 31 -0.79 34.34 6.14
CA LYS A 31 -1.95 33.87 5.34
C LYS A 31 -2.47 32.51 5.81
N THR A 32 -1.58 31.62 6.23
CA THR A 32 -1.94 30.31 6.78
C THR A 32 -2.60 30.46 8.15
N MET A 33 -2.10 31.40 8.97
CA MET A 33 -2.64 31.72 10.28
C MET A 33 -4.03 32.34 10.19
N ASP A 34 -4.25 33.31 9.30
CA ASP A 34 -5.57 33.93 9.09
C ASP A 34 -6.62 32.89 8.68
N LYS A 35 -6.21 31.90 7.87
CA LYS A 35 -7.08 30.78 7.45
C LYS A 35 -7.44 29.87 8.62
N LEU A 36 -6.50 29.59 9.52
CA LEU A 36 -6.71 28.80 10.73
C LEU A 36 -7.60 29.52 11.75
N VAL A 37 -7.37 30.81 11.98
CA VAL A 37 -8.19 31.65 12.86
C VAL A 37 -9.63 31.69 12.35
N LYS A 38 -9.85 31.89 11.05
CA LYS A 38 -11.19 31.87 10.46
C LYS A 38 -11.90 30.52 10.65
N LEU A 39 -11.21 29.41 10.43
CA LEU A 39 -11.78 28.07 10.64
C LEU A 39 -12.18 27.82 12.10
N LEU A 40 -11.39 28.33 13.05
CA LEU A 40 -11.68 28.21 14.48
C LEU A 40 -12.84 29.11 14.89
N GLN A 41 -12.92 30.32 14.33
CA GLN A 41 -14.04 31.24 14.54
C GLN A 41 -15.35 30.64 14.00
N ASP A 42 -15.35 30.14 12.77
CA ASP A 42 -16.50 29.48 12.14
C ASP A 42 -16.94 28.25 12.96
N HIS A 43 -16.00 27.51 13.56
CA HIS A 43 -16.34 26.38 14.42
C HIS A 43 -16.92 26.82 15.77
N SER A 44 -16.38 27.89 16.36
CA SER A 44 -16.90 28.48 17.61
C SER A 44 -18.32 29.04 17.42
N ASP A 45 -18.57 29.73 16.30
CA ASP A 45 -19.88 30.30 15.97
C ASP A 45 -20.95 29.22 15.75
N ARG A 46 -20.55 28.06 15.18
CA ARG A 46 -21.44 26.91 15.04
C ARG A 46 -21.78 26.23 16.37
N LEU A 47 -20.87 26.31 17.35
CA LEU A 47 -21.10 25.77 18.69
C LEU A 47 -21.93 26.74 19.55
N SER A 48 -21.77 28.06 19.37
CA SER A 48 -22.52 29.08 20.12
C SER A 48 -23.94 29.27 19.60
N ASN A 49 -24.19 29.10 18.29
CA ASN A 49 -25.52 29.29 17.70
C ASN A 49 -26.49 28.11 17.90
N GLY A 50 -26.09 27.05 18.62
CA GLY A 50 -27.03 26.01 19.06
C GLY A 50 -27.87 25.37 17.95
N GLU A 51 -27.33 25.27 16.71
CA GLU A 51 -28.02 24.65 15.57
C GLU A 51 -28.12 23.14 15.76
N SER A 52 -29.02 22.73 16.66
CA SER A 52 -29.55 21.38 16.78
C SER A 52 -30.74 21.17 15.83
N HIS A 53 -30.57 21.53 14.55
CA HIS A 53 -31.58 21.21 13.54
C HIS A 53 -31.45 19.74 13.11
N VAL A 54 -32.09 18.86 13.87
CA VAL A 54 -32.46 17.51 13.44
C VAL A 54 -33.60 17.62 12.42
N SER A 55 -33.26 18.09 11.22
CA SER A 55 -34.09 17.95 10.02
C SER A 55 -33.83 16.57 9.41
N LYS A 56 -34.81 15.67 9.50
CA LYS A 56 -34.82 14.34 8.86
C LYS A 56 -35.01 14.42 7.34
N SER A 57 -34.27 15.31 6.67
CA SER A 57 -34.16 15.40 5.19
C SER A 57 -32.72 15.12 4.69
N GLY A 58 -31.80 14.77 5.59
CA GLY A 58 -30.34 14.79 5.37
C GLY A 58 -29.71 13.69 4.50
N THR A 59 -30.48 12.75 3.93
CA THR A 59 -29.88 11.62 3.18
C THR A 59 -29.39 12.04 1.79
N LYS A 60 -30.07 12.97 1.12
CA LYS A 60 -29.64 13.45 -0.22
C LYS A 60 -28.42 14.36 -0.16
N ARG A 61 -28.32 15.22 0.86
CA ARG A 61 -27.21 16.20 1.00
C ARG A 61 -25.88 15.56 1.42
N LYS A 62 -25.91 14.43 2.14
CA LYS A 62 -24.68 13.69 2.49
C LYS A 62 -24.07 12.95 1.29
N ARG A 63 -24.89 12.36 0.41
CA ARG A 63 -24.39 11.66 -0.79
C ARG A 63 -23.68 12.60 -1.76
N SER A 64 -24.25 13.78 -2.02
CA SER A 64 -23.61 14.78 -2.90
C SER A 64 -22.20 15.15 -2.43
N THR A 65 -21.96 15.25 -1.12
CA THR A 65 -20.62 15.56 -0.59
C THR A 65 -19.63 14.41 -0.66
N GLN A 66 -20.09 13.15 -0.69
CA GLN A 66 -19.19 12.00 -0.84
C GLN A 66 -18.76 11.83 -2.31
N ASP A 67 -19.70 11.98 -3.23
CA ASP A 67 -19.43 11.93 -4.67
C ASP A 67 -18.51 13.07 -5.10
N GLU A 68 -18.74 14.28 -4.59
CA GLU A 68 -17.85 15.44 -4.81
C GLU A 68 -16.42 15.18 -4.32
N LYS A 69 -16.27 14.57 -3.12
CA LYS A 69 -14.95 14.16 -2.62
C LYS A 69 -14.29 13.13 -3.50
N VAL A 70 -15.02 12.14 -4.02
CA VAL A 70 -14.47 11.14 -4.94
C VAL A 70 -14.02 11.81 -6.24
N ASN A 71 -14.83 12.71 -6.80
CA ASN A 71 -14.51 13.42 -8.03
C ASN A 71 -13.24 14.29 -7.89
N LEU A 72 -13.10 15.01 -6.78
CA LEU A 72 -11.87 15.77 -6.49
C LEU A 72 -10.63 14.87 -6.41
N ARG A 73 -10.78 13.65 -5.90
CA ARG A 73 -9.68 12.67 -5.84
C ARG A 73 -9.34 12.14 -7.24
N ILE A 74 -10.35 11.86 -8.07
CA ILE A 74 -10.16 11.47 -9.47
C ILE A 74 -9.44 12.57 -10.23
N GLU A 75 -9.85 13.83 -10.06
CA GLU A 75 -9.20 14.98 -10.69
C GLU A 75 -7.72 15.07 -10.29
N ARG A 76 -7.40 14.94 -8.99
CA ARG A 76 -6.01 14.92 -8.51
C ARG A 76 -5.19 13.79 -9.13
N ILE A 77 -5.73 12.57 -9.13
CA ILE A 77 -5.05 11.42 -9.75
C ILE A 77 -4.89 11.65 -11.25
N SER A 78 -5.88 12.24 -11.92
CA SER A 78 -5.81 12.59 -13.35
C SER A 78 -4.68 13.59 -13.62
N VAL A 79 -4.55 14.63 -12.79
CA VAL A 79 -3.44 15.60 -12.89
C VAL A 79 -2.10 14.91 -12.69
N LEU A 80 -1.94 14.12 -11.63
CA LEU A 80 -0.70 13.38 -11.36
C LEU A 80 -0.38 12.36 -12.47
N SER A 81 -1.39 11.76 -13.08
CA SER A 81 -1.22 10.76 -14.15
C SER A 81 -0.76 11.37 -15.49
N LYS A 82 -0.87 12.70 -15.64
CA LYS A 82 -0.39 13.44 -16.82
C LYS A 82 1.09 13.80 -16.75
N GLU A 83 1.75 13.53 -15.63
CA GLU A 83 3.20 13.62 -15.52
C GLU A 83 3.89 12.64 -16.47
N ARG A 84 5.21 12.80 -16.66
CA ARG A 84 6.04 11.94 -17.52
C ARG A 84 5.87 10.45 -17.19
N THR A 85 6.08 9.54 -18.13
CA THR A 85 6.16 8.09 -17.81
C THR A 85 7.23 7.81 -16.75
N LEU A 86 7.09 6.73 -15.98
CA LEU A 86 8.10 6.34 -14.99
C LEU A 86 9.36 5.85 -15.70
N ASP A 87 10.50 6.45 -15.40
CA ASP A 87 11.79 5.99 -15.92
C ASP A 87 12.42 4.92 -15.00
N ILE A 88 13.63 4.47 -15.35
CA ILE A 88 14.36 3.48 -14.56
C ILE A 88 14.65 3.99 -13.14
N GLU A 89 15.02 5.27 -12.98
CA GLU A 89 15.36 5.85 -11.69
C GLU A 89 14.13 5.89 -10.76
N ASP A 90 12.97 6.27 -11.29
CA ASP A 90 11.69 6.25 -10.58
C ASP A 90 11.39 4.84 -10.05
N LEU A 91 11.65 3.80 -10.85
CA LEU A 91 11.44 2.41 -10.45
C LEU A 91 12.48 1.90 -9.46
N VAL A 92 13.76 2.22 -9.64
CA VAL A 92 14.82 1.88 -8.68
C VAL A 92 14.46 2.48 -7.32
N ARG A 93 14.10 3.76 -7.28
CA ARG A 93 13.65 4.42 -6.04
C ARG A 93 12.41 3.75 -5.47
N LEU A 94 11.43 3.37 -6.31
CA LEU A 94 10.20 2.72 -5.85
C LEU A 94 10.47 1.39 -5.13
N VAL A 95 11.45 0.61 -5.59
CA VAL A 95 11.75 -0.71 -5.02
C VAL A 95 12.80 -0.69 -3.92
N THR A 96 13.67 0.33 -3.90
CA THR A 96 14.74 0.46 -2.89
C THR A 96 14.38 1.37 -1.72
N LEU A 97 13.41 2.28 -1.88
CA LEU A 97 13.01 3.19 -0.81
C LEU A 97 11.75 2.69 -0.13
N ALA A 98 11.78 2.67 1.19
CA ALA A 98 10.58 2.47 1.98
C ALA A 98 9.57 3.60 1.67
N PRO A 99 8.30 3.27 1.41
CA PRO A 99 7.30 4.29 1.14
C PRO A 99 7.13 5.20 2.36
N MET A 100 7.58 6.46 2.23
CA MET A 100 7.43 7.48 3.28
C MET A 100 6.02 8.05 3.34
N LEU A 101 5.24 7.86 2.27
CA LEU A 101 3.88 8.39 2.15
C LEU A 101 2.88 7.41 2.76
N HIS A 102 1.86 7.95 3.43
CA HIS A 102 0.79 7.19 4.04
C HIS A 102 -0.60 7.74 3.67
N GLY A 103 -1.62 6.89 3.82
CA GLY A 103 -3.02 7.26 3.64
C GLY A 103 -3.38 7.70 2.22
N GLU A 104 -4.19 8.75 2.11
CA GLU A 104 -4.77 9.21 0.84
C GLU A 104 -3.71 9.62 -0.20
N VAL A 105 -2.65 10.29 0.22
CA VAL A 105 -1.60 10.77 -0.71
C VAL A 105 -0.85 9.59 -1.32
N ALA A 106 -0.49 8.59 -0.51
CA ALA A 106 0.16 7.39 -1.00
C ALA A 106 -0.72 6.63 -2.01
N GLU A 107 -2.02 6.53 -1.72
CA GLU A 107 -3.00 5.91 -2.60
C GLU A 107 -3.13 6.66 -3.94
N HIS A 108 -3.16 7.99 -3.91
CA HIS A 108 -3.19 8.82 -5.12
C HIS A 108 -1.94 8.66 -5.97
N CYS A 109 -0.77 8.70 -5.35
CA CYS A 109 0.50 8.49 -6.04
C CYS A 109 0.59 7.09 -6.65
N ALA A 110 0.14 6.04 -5.94
CA ALA A 110 0.16 4.68 -6.45
C ALA A 110 -0.77 4.50 -7.66
N LEU A 111 -1.99 5.05 -7.59
CA LEU A 111 -2.91 5.05 -8.75
C LEU A 111 -2.33 5.85 -9.92
N ALA A 112 -1.77 7.03 -9.68
CA ALA A 112 -1.14 7.82 -10.72
C ALA A 112 0.04 7.11 -11.39
N ARG A 113 0.90 6.44 -10.61
CA ARG A 113 2.04 5.64 -11.14
C ARG A 113 1.57 4.55 -12.10
N ILE A 114 0.52 3.81 -11.75
CA ILE A 114 -0.05 2.81 -12.65
C ILE A 114 -0.50 3.43 -13.97
N LEU A 115 -1.19 4.58 -13.91
CA LEU A 115 -1.73 5.26 -15.09
C LEU A 115 -0.66 5.93 -15.96
N ARG A 116 0.46 6.36 -15.36
CA ARG A 116 1.65 6.86 -16.08
C ARG A 116 2.31 5.74 -16.87
N GLY A 117 2.38 4.54 -16.29
CA GLY A 117 3.11 3.41 -16.85
C GLY A 117 4.63 3.63 -16.87
N VAL A 118 5.33 2.60 -17.30
CA VAL A 118 6.79 2.57 -17.37
C VAL A 118 7.25 2.99 -18.76
N GLN A 119 8.34 3.75 -18.85
CA GLN A 119 9.00 4.06 -20.12
C GLN A 119 9.68 2.80 -20.69
N PRO A 120 9.60 2.53 -22.00
CA PRO A 120 10.36 1.44 -22.59
C PRO A 120 11.86 1.74 -22.51
N HIS A 121 12.62 0.76 -22.03
CA HIS A 121 14.08 0.77 -22.00
C HIS A 121 14.63 -0.55 -22.56
N THR A 122 15.88 -0.54 -22.98
CA THR A 122 16.64 -1.72 -23.45
C THR A 122 16.99 -2.65 -22.29
N ALA A 123 17.34 -3.90 -22.60
CA ALA A 123 17.76 -4.86 -21.58
C ALA A 123 19.04 -4.41 -20.86
N ASP A 124 19.95 -3.76 -21.59
CA ASP A 124 21.23 -3.29 -21.07
C ASP A 124 21.04 -2.13 -20.07
N GLU A 125 20.16 -1.17 -20.38
CA GLU A 125 19.84 -0.07 -19.45
C GLU A 125 19.23 -0.59 -18.13
N TRP A 126 18.36 -1.60 -18.20
CA TRP A 126 17.82 -2.25 -17.00
C TRP A 126 18.93 -2.98 -16.23
N ALA A 127 19.78 -3.73 -16.92
CA ALA A 127 20.86 -4.48 -16.31
C ALA A 127 21.86 -3.55 -15.62
N GLU A 128 22.26 -2.45 -16.27
CA GLU A 128 23.15 -1.44 -15.70
C GLU A 128 22.57 -0.88 -14.39
N SER A 129 21.31 -0.45 -14.42
CA SER A 129 20.68 0.24 -13.29
C SER A 129 20.32 -0.67 -12.11
N PHE A 130 20.03 -1.96 -12.38
CA PHE A 130 19.64 -2.93 -11.34
C PHE A 130 20.77 -3.91 -10.97
N SER A 131 21.92 -3.88 -11.64
CA SER A 131 23.04 -4.81 -11.39
C SER A 131 23.53 -4.77 -9.93
N THR A 132 23.58 -3.58 -9.33
CA THR A 132 23.99 -3.37 -7.94
C THR A 132 22.95 -3.86 -6.93
N LEU A 133 21.70 -4.03 -7.39
CA LEU A 133 20.54 -4.45 -6.62
C LEU A 133 20.23 -5.95 -6.77
N ALA A 134 21.00 -6.65 -7.62
CA ALA A 134 20.85 -8.08 -7.79
C ALA A 134 21.00 -8.80 -6.46
N LEU A 135 20.02 -9.63 -6.11
CA LEU A 135 20.16 -10.53 -4.97
C LEU A 135 21.25 -11.53 -5.33
N THR A 136 22.44 -11.30 -4.79
CA THR A 136 23.44 -12.35 -4.71
C THR A 136 22.89 -13.41 -3.76
N ASP A 137 23.04 -14.68 -4.16
CA ASP A 137 22.47 -15.88 -3.55
C ASP A 137 22.57 -15.88 -2.00
N MET A 138 21.81 -16.71 -1.27
CA MET A 138 21.83 -16.79 0.22
C MET A 138 23.24 -17.00 0.84
N VAL A 139 24.24 -17.31 0.01
CA VAL A 139 25.70 -17.17 0.26
C VAL A 139 26.11 -15.74 0.65
N ALA A 140 25.28 -14.73 0.43
CA ALA A 140 25.49 -13.31 0.69
C ALA A 140 25.67 -13.00 2.17
N LEU A 141 25.06 -13.75 3.10
CA LEU A 141 25.32 -13.53 4.54
C LEU A 141 26.76 -13.94 4.89
N HIS A 142 27.23 -15.08 4.36
CA HIS A 142 28.62 -15.51 4.55
C HIS A 142 29.59 -14.55 3.86
N GLY A 143 29.27 -14.09 2.65
CA GLY A 143 30.03 -13.06 1.95
C GLY A 143 30.09 -11.74 2.70
N TYR A 144 28.96 -11.28 3.24
CA TYR A 144 28.86 -10.06 4.05
C TYR A 144 29.71 -10.14 5.31
N VAL A 145 29.60 -11.25 6.07
CA VAL A 145 30.44 -11.49 7.26
C VAL A 145 31.92 -11.54 6.88
N THR A 146 32.28 -12.25 5.81
CA THR A 146 33.66 -12.34 5.32
C THR A 146 34.22 -10.96 4.93
N THR A 147 33.43 -10.14 4.24
CA THR A 147 33.81 -8.77 3.88
C THR A 147 33.98 -7.93 5.15
N MET A 148 33.05 -7.99 6.11
CA MET A 148 33.17 -7.31 7.40
C MET A 148 34.44 -7.71 8.17
N THR A 149 34.80 -9.00 8.15
CA THR A 149 36.05 -9.50 8.76
C THR A 149 37.27 -8.90 8.06
N LYS A 150 37.31 -8.89 6.72
CA LYS A 150 38.41 -8.28 5.95
C LYS A 150 38.54 -6.79 6.20
N LEU A 151 37.43 -6.06 6.37
CA LEU A 151 37.46 -4.64 6.72
C LEU A 151 38.15 -4.38 8.07
N MET A 152 38.18 -5.35 8.99
CA MET A 152 38.93 -5.20 10.25
C MET A 152 40.45 -5.24 10.06
N GLU A 153 40.92 -5.79 8.94
CA GLU A 153 42.34 -5.91 8.60
C GLU A 153 42.87 -4.66 7.87
N GLU A 154 41.99 -3.75 7.44
CA GLU A 154 42.38 -2.48 6.80
C GLU A 154 43.07 -1.55 7.82
N GLY A 155 44.31 -1.17 7.53
CA GLY A 155 45.12 -0.34 8.44
C GLY A 155 44.68 1.14 8.50
N ASP A 156 44.20 1.69 7.38
CA ASP A 156 43.72 3.07 7.31
C ASP A 156 42.30 3.21 7.87
N GLU A 157 42.11 4.10 8.84
CA GLU A 157 40.81 4.29 9.47
C GLU A 157 39.77 4.89 8.53
N PHE A 158 40.18 5.84 7.68
CA PHE A 158 39.24 6.51 6.78
C PHE A 158 38.70 5.53 5.73
N SER A 159 39.59 4.79 5.07
CA SER A 159 39.23 3.75 4.10
C SER A 159 38.29 2.71 4.73
N ARG A 160 38.60 2.26 5.95
CA ARG A 160 37.78 1.30 6.69
C ARG A 160 36.39 1.84 7.00
N GLN A 161 36.28 3.10 7.43
CA GLN A 161 34.98 3.73 7.70
C GLN A 161 34.16 3.90 6.40
N TYR A 162 34.80 4.35 5.31
CA TYR A 162 34.16 4.52 4.01
C TYR A 162 33.65 3.18 3.45
N SER A 163 34.50 2.15 3.43
CA SER A 163 34.11 0.81 2.97
C SER A 163 32.99 0.20 3.82
N ARG A 164 33.01 0.42 5.14
CA ARG A 164 31.92 -0.01 6.03
C ARG A 164 30.61 0.70 5.73
N HIS A 165 30.65 2.01 5.50
CA HIS A 165 29.46 2.78 5.14
C HIS A 165 28.83 2.24 3.85
N ASN A 166 29.63 2.05 2.79
CA ASN A 166 29.16 1.48 1.53
C ASN A 166 28.54 0.09 1.71
N LEU A 167 29.15 -0.76 2.54
CA LEU A 167 28.64 -2.11 2.82
C LEU A 167 27.30 -2.08 3.57
N ILE A 168 27.12 -1.16 4.52
CA ILE A 168 25.85 -0.95 5.23
C ILE A 168 24.77 -0.45 4.26
N GLU A 169 25.09 0.53 3.40
CA GLU A 169 24.14 1.04 2.42
C GLU A 169 23.70 -0.05 1.44
N GLN A 170 24.64 -0.84 0.92
CA GLN A 170 24.35 -1.96 0.03
C GLN A 170 23.46 -3.00 0.70
N ALA A 171 23.74 -3.38 1.95
CA ALA A 171 22.91 -4.32 2.70
C ALA A 171 21.50 -3.78 2.95
N GLY A 172 21.37 -2.47 3.22
CA GLY A 172 20.09 -1.80 3.33
C GLY A 172 19.27 -1.90 2.05
N GLN A 173 19.87 -1.57 0.90
CA GLN A 173 19.23 -1.68 -0.41
C GLN A 173 18.81 -3.12 -0.73
N GLN A 174 19.68 -4.10 -0.48
CA GLN A 174 19.35 -5.52 -0.70
C GLN A 174 18.20 -6.00 0.19
N SER A 175 18.14 -5.56 1.44
CA SER A 175 17.02 -5.85 2.34
C SER A 175 15.69 -5.31 1.79
N GLU A 176 15.71 -4.11 1.21
CA GLU A 176 14.52 -3.50 0.60
C GLU A 176 14.08 -4.24 -0.66
N ILE A 177 15.02 -4.64 -1.51
CA ILE A 177 14.75 -5.47 -2.70
C ILE A 177 14.18 -6.84 -2.30
N PHE A 178 14.76 -7.49 -1.29
CA PHE A 178 14.25 -8.76 -0.78
C PHE A 178 12.81 -8.61 -0.26
N ARG A 179 12.54 -7.55 0.51
CA ARG A 179 11.21 -7.22 1.02
C ARG A 179 10.22 -6.98 -0.12
N TRP A 180 10.64 -6.29 -1.18
CA TRP A 180 9.83 -6.05 -2.37
C TRP A 180 9.49 -7.34 -3.11
N ILE A 181 10.49 -8.20 -3.38
CA ILE A 181 10.29 -9.51 -4.03
C ILE A 181 9.38 -10.41 -3.19
N PHE A 182 9.60 -10.50 -1.88
CA PHE A 182 8.72 -11.25 -1.01
C PHE A 182 7.29 -10.70 -1.03
N GLY A 183 7.14 -9.37 -1.06
CA GLY A 183 5.85 -8.71 -1.23
C GLY A 183 5.14 -9.09 -2.53
N ILE A 184 5.87 -9.20 -3.64
CA ILE A 184 5.34 -9.68 -4.93
C ILE A 184 4.81 -11.09 -4.80
N LEU A 185 5.62 -12.02 -4.28
CA LEU A 185 5.22 -13.42 -4.12
C LEU A 185 4.00 -13.55 -3.21
N GLN A 186 3.98 -12.81 -2.11
CA GLN A 186 2.84 -12.79 -1.19
C GLN A 186 1.59 -12.23 -1.88
N ASN A 187 1.71 -11.19 -2.70
CA ASN A 187 0.60 -10.64 -3.47
C ASN A 187 0.05 -11.65 -4.48
N ILE A 188 0.91 -12.41 -5.16
CA ILE A 188 0.48 -13.50 -6.06
C ILE A 188 -0.37 -14.52 -5.30
N GLU A 189 0.08 -14.98 -4.14
CA GLU A 189 -0.69 -15.93 -3.32
C GLU A 189 -2.01 -15.35 -2.81
N ASN A 190 -2.02 -14.06 -2.42
CA ASN A 190 -3.25 -13.38 -2.03
C ASN A 190 -4.25 -13.28 -3.19
N ILE A 191 -3.77 -13.02 -4.42
CA ILE A 191 -4.61 -12.94 -5.62
C ILE A 191 -5.15 -14.33 -6.00
N LYS A 192 -4.31 -15.38 -5.96
CA LYS A 192 -4.76 -16.77 -6.17
C LYS A 192 -5.84 -17.18 -5.17
N PHE A 193 -5.59 -16.93 -3.88
CA PHE A 193 -6.56 -17.18 -2.82
C PHE A 193 -7.86 -16.43 -3.07
N ALA A 194 -7.79 -15.13 -3.40
CA ALA A 194 -8.98 -14.33 -3.67
C ALA A 194 -9.78 -14.88 -4.85
N SER A 195 -9.09 -15.25 -5.94
CA SER A 195 -9.69 -15.83 -7.15
C SER A 195 -10.46 -17.10 -6.82
N GLU A 196 -9.87 -18.01 -6.04
CA GLU A 196 -10.55 -19.22 -5.57
C GLU A 196 -11.71 -18.93 -4.63
N TRP A 197 -11.56 -17.94 -3.73
CA TRP A 197 -12.57 -17.55 -2.77
C TRP A 197 -13.82 -16.90 -3.41
N VAL A 198 -13.65 -16.23 -4.55
CA VAL A 198 -14.77 -15.59 -5.26
C VAL A 198 -15.54 -16.53 -6.18
N LYS A 199 -14.98 -17.69 -6.58
CA LYS A 199 -15.61 -18.63 -7.51
C LYS A 199 -17.05 -18.98 -7.07
N PRO A 200 -18.03 -18.91 -8.00
CA PRO A 200 -19.40 -19.36 -7.73
C PRO A 200 -19.44 -20.89 -7.64
N GLY A 201 -20.28 -21.42 -6.74
CA GLY A 201 -20.47 -22.86 -6.58
C GLY A 201 -21.54 -23.19 -5.53
N GLU A 202 -22.17 -24.34 -5.70
CA GLU A 202 -23.04 -24.94 -4.67
C GLU A 202 -22.22 -25.18 -3.38
N GLY A 203 -22.82 -24.97 -2.22
CA GLY A 203 -22.13 -25.15 -0.93
C GLY A 203 -21.09 -24.07 -0.58
N ARG A 204 -21.03 -22.93 -1.29
CA ARG A 204 -20.07 -21.84 -0.98
C ARG A 204 -20.08 -21.41 0.49
N ASN A 205 -21.27 -21.25 1.07
CA ASN A 205 -21.40 -20.84 2.47
C ASN A 205 -20.88 -21.92 3.42
N GLU A 206 -21.17 -23.20 3.13
CA GLU A 206 -20.70 -24.33 3.92
C GLU A 206 -19.18 -24.45 3.87
N TRP A 207 -18.60 -24.32 2.68
CA TRP A 207 -17.14 -24.32 2.50
C TRP A 207 -16.47 -23.18 3.27
N ARG A 208 -17.02 -21.97 3.23
CA ARG A 208 -16.48 -20.82 4.01
C ARG A 208 -16.57 -21.07 5.51
N VAL A 209 -17.69 -21.59 5.99
CA VAL A 209 -17.85 -21.96 7.41
C VAL A 209 -16.83 -23.02 7.80
N LYS A 210 -16.63 -24.05 6.96
CA LYS A 210 -15.61 -25.08 7.16
C LYS A 210 -14.20 -24.50 7.18
N PHE A 211 -13.86 -23.60 6.24
CA PHE A 211 -12.58 -22.91 6.19
C PHE A 211 -12.29 -22.18 7.50
N PHE A 212 -13.21 -21.32 7.96
CA PHE A 212 -13.00 -20.58 9.22
C PHE A 212 -12.87 -21.51 10.41
N ARG A 213 -13.68 -22.57 10.49
CA ARG A 213 -13.61 -23.55 11.58
C ARG A 213 -12.24 -24.24 11.61
N LEU A 214 -11.77 -24.72 10.46
CA LEU A 214 -10.45 -25.37 10.34
C LEU A 214 -9.31 -24.41 10.71
N ALA A 215 -9.34 -23.18 10.19
CA ALA A 215 -8.32 -22.17 10.50
C ALA A 215 -8.32 -21.76 11.98
N PHE A 216 -9.49 -21.72 12.63
CA PHE A 216 -9.59 -21.46 14.06
C PHE A 216 -9.03 -22.62 14.89
N GLN A 217 -9.39 -23.86 14.52
CA GLN A 217 -8.89 -25.05 15.20
C GLN A 217 -7.37 -25.20 15.08
N ASP A 218 -6.81 -24.89 13.90
CA ASP A 218 -5.36 -24.90 13.65
C ASP A 218 -4.64 -23.83 14.50
N ARG A 219 -5.22 -22.64 14.65
CA ARG A 219 -4.66 -21.58 15.51
C ARG A 219 -4.67 -21.92 17.01
N HIS A 220 -5.61 -22.76 17.43
CA HIS A 220 -5.79 -23.21 18.81
C HIS A 220 -5.48 -24.70 18.94
N LYS A 221 -4.42 -25.16 18.27
CA LYS A 221 -4.08 -26.58 18.13
C LYS A 221 -3.95 -27.26 19.49
N GLU A 222 -3.41 -26.57 20.49
CA GLU A 222 -3.28 -27.03 21.88
C GLU A 222 -4.62 -27.37 22.55
N ILE A 223 -5.74 -26.80 22.09
CA ILE A 223 -7.09 -27.07 22.59
C ILE A 223 -7.75 -28.21 21.81
N PHE A 224 -7.47 -28.31 20.51
CA PHE A 224 -8.23 -29.18 19.60
C PHE A 224 -7.49 -30.45 19.16
N GLU A 225 -6.18 -30.56 19.33
CA GLU A 225 -5.38 -31.68 18.78
C GLU A 225 -5.81 -33.04 19.33
N GLU A 226 -6.05 -33.13 20.64
CA GLU A 226 -6.41 -34.38 21.32
C GLU A 226 -7.92 -34.67 21.37
N LEU A 227 -8.76 -33.75 20.88
CA LEU A 227 -10.21 -33.90 20.94
C LEU A 227 -10.76 -34.71 19.77
N GLU A 228 -11.72 -35.58 20.06
CA GLU A 228 -12.50 -36.30 19.06
C GLU A 228 -13.48 -35.39 18.31
N SER A 229 -14.01 -35.85 17.16
CA SER A 229 -14.87 -35.00 16.31
C SER A 229 -16.10 -34.43 17.02
N HIS A 230 -16.70 -35.18 17.94
CA HIS A 230 -17.86 -34.72 18.72
C HIS A 230 -17.46 -33.71 19.81
N GLU A 231 -16.33 -33.93 20.48
CA GLU A 231 -15.77 -33.01 21.48
C GLU A 231 -15.32 -31.70 20.84
N LYS A 232 -14.72 -31.76 19.65
CA LYS A 232 -14.39 -30.57 18.84
C LYS A 232 -15.62 -29.71 18.56
N ALA A 233 -16.77 -30.33 18.26
CA ALA A 233 -18.01 -29.60 18.00
C ALA A 233 -18.54 -28.90 19.27
N GLN A 234 -18.48 -29.58 20.42
CA GLN A 234 -18.84 -28.98 21.71
C GLN A 234 -17.88 -27.85 22.08
N LYS A 235 -16.57 -28.06 21.95
CA LYS A 235 -15.56 -27.04 22.24
C LYS A 235 -15.70 -25.81 21.34
N MET A 236 -16.02 -26.00 20.06
CA MET A 236 -16.35 -24.89 19.15
C MET A 236 -17.58 -24.09 19.62
N TYR A 237 -18.57 -24.75 20.20
CA TYR A 237 -19.75 -24.07 20.76
C TYR A 237 -19.38 -23.25 22.01
N GLU A 238 -18.54 -23.79 22.89
CA GLU A 238 -18.01 -23.07 24.06
C GLU A 238 -17.21 -21.83 23.64
N LEU A 239 -16.42 -21.93 22.57
CA LEU A 239 -15.57 -20.85 22.05
C LEU A 239 -16.28 -19.98 21.00
N THR A 240 -17.62 -19.94 20.97
CA THR A 240 -18.37 -19.19 19.94
C THR A 240 -18.01 -17.71 19.91
N GLY A 241 -17.75 -17.09 21.07
CA GLY A 241 -17.34 -15.69 21.17
C GLY A 241 -15.99 -15.41 20.52
N GLU A 242 -14.97 -16.18 20.88
CA GLU A 242 -13.61 -16.09 20.33
C GLU A 242 -13.60 -16.41 18.83
N PHE A 243 -14.38 -17.42 18.41
CA PHE A 243 -14.53 -17.77 17.01
C PHE A 243 -15.16 -16.63 16.20
N ALA A 244 -16.16 -15.94 16.74
CA ALA A 244 -16.78 -14.80 16.07
C ALA A 244 -15.81 -13.63 15.88
N GLU A 245 -15.00 -13.31 16.89
CA GLU A 245 -13.96 -12.29 16.79
C GLU A 245 -12.87 -12.66 15.79
N PHE A 246 -12.37 -13.91 15.86
CA PHE A 246 -11.43 -14.46 14.89
C PHE A 246 -11.96 -14.31 13.46
N LYS A 247 -13.21 -14.72 13.23
CA LYS A 247 -13.86 -14.66 11.93
C LYS A 247 -13.96 -13.21 11.44
N ALA A 248 -14.39 -12.27 12.28
CA ALA A 248 -14.50 -10.85 11.91
C ALA A 248 -13.14 -10.26 11.48
N ASN A 249 -12.07 -10.59 12.21
CA ASN A 249 -10.71 -10.17 11.88
C ASN A 249 -10.23 -10.73 10.53
N TRP A 250 -10.53 -12.00 10.25
CA TRP A 250 -10.17 -12.62 8.98
C TRP A 250 -11.03 -12.13 7.80
N GLU A 251 -12.32 -11.85 8.01
CA GLU A 251 -13.19 -11.29 6.98
C GLU A 251 -12.66 -9.95 6.45
N SER A 252 -12.09 -9.11 7.33
CA SER A 252 -11.40 -7.88 6.92
C SER A 252 -10.19 -8.16 6.02
N THR A 253 -9.38 -9.16 6.37
CA THR A 253 -8.22 -9.59 5.56
C THR A 253 -8.67 -10.14 4.21
N ILE A 254 -9.68 -10.99 4.18
CA ILE A 254 -10.25 -11.55 2.94
C ILE A 254 -10.83 -10.44 2.06
N ALA A 255 -11.49 -9.44 2.64
CA ALA A 255 -11.99 -8.28 1.90
C ALA A 255 -10.85 -7.50 1.23
N ALA A 256 -9.71 -7.33 1.91
CA ALA A 256 -8.53 -6.71 1.30
C ALA A 256 -7.92 -7.57 0.18
N ARG A 257 -7.94 -8.90 0.28
CA ARG A 257 -7.47 -9.80 -0.79
C ARG A 257 -8.36 -9.70 -2.04
N ASN A 258 -9.68 -9.69 -1.84
CA ASN A 258 -10.62 -9.52 -2.95
C ASN A 258 -10.44 -8.16 -3.63
N GLN A 259 -10.18 -7.12 -2.86
CA GLN A 259 -9.87 -5.80 -3.41
C GLN A 259 -8.55 -5.79 -4.18
N LEU A 260 -7.51 -6.48 -3.70
CA LEU A 260 -6.25 -6.64 -4.44
C LEU A 260 -6.50 -7.34 -5.79
N LEU A 261 -7.31 -8.40 -5.80
CA LEU A 261 -7.73 -9.09 -7.02
C LEU A 261 -8.46 -8.13 -7.98
N ASP A 262 -9.43 -7.36 -7.50
CA ASP A 262 -10.19 -6.40 -8.31
C ASP A 262 -9.25 -5.42 -9.04
N VAL A 263 -8.27 -4.87 -8.30
CA VAL A 263 -7.28 -3.93 -8.84
C VAL A 263 -6.31 -4.62 -9.80
N PHE A 264 -5.87 -5.84 -9.50
CA PHE A 264 -4.99 -6.64 -10.36
C PHE A 264 -5.65 -7.05 -11.69
N ILE A 265 -6.95 -7.38 -11.68
CA ILE A 265 -7.70 -7.68 -12.91
C ILE A 265 -7.62 -6.49 -13.88
N LEU A 266 -7.72 -5.27 -13.36
CA LEU A 266 -7.73 -4.05 -14.18
C LEU A 266 -6.32 -3.64 -14.67
N PHE A 267 -5.32 -3.72 -13.79
CA PHE A 267 -4.00 -3.10 -14.04
C PHE A 267 -2.83 -4.08 -14.18
N GLY A 268 -3.08 -5.38 -14.02
CA GLY A 268 -2.11 -6.45 -14.26
C GLY A 268 -0.79 -6.30 -13.48
N ALA A 269 0.32 -6.47 -14.20
CA ALA A 269 1.67 -6.49 -13.63
C ALA A 269 2.02 -5.21 -12.83
N SER A 270 1.42 -4.07 -13.17
CA SER A 270 1.64 -2.79 -12.48
C SER A 270 1.33 -2.86 -10.97
N ILE A 271 0.39 -3.72 -10.58
CA ILE A 271 0.01 -3.93 -9.17
C ILE A 271 1.09 -4.70 -8.41
N LEU A 272 1.80 -5.60 -9.09
CA LEU A 272 2.92 -6.32 -8.48
C LEU A 272 4.18 -5.45 -8.41
N MET A 273 4.36 -4.53 -9.35
CA MET A 273 5.53 -3.63 -9.38
C MET A 273 5.55 -2.62 -8.23
N ASP A 274 4.40 -2.07 -7.84
CA ASP A 274 4.34 -0.98 -6.86
C ASP A 274 4.10 -1.52 -5.43
N PRO A 275 5.05 -1.34 -4.48
CA PRO A 275 4.96 -1.84 -3.12
C PRO A 275 3.75 -1.32 -2.33
N PHE A 276 3.09 -0.25 -2.80
CA PHE A 276 1.88 0.25 -2.17
C PHE A 276 0.77 -0.80 -2.14
N TRP A 277 0.66 -1.65 -3.17
CA TRP A 277 -0.43 -2.62 -3.32
C TRP A 277 -0.21 -3.88 -2.50
N ASN A 278 -0.02 -3.73 -1.19
CA ASN A 278 0.08 -4.84 -0.26
C ASN A 278 -1.13 -4.91 0.68
N MET A 279 -1.27 -6.05 1.35
CA MET A 279 -2.39 -6.34 2.26
C MET A 279 -2.50 -5.37 3.45
N ASN A 280 -1.37 -4.87 3.97
CA ASN A 280 -1.39 -3.94 5.08
C ASN A 280 -1.98 -2.59 4.65
N ASN A 281 -1.58 -2.09 3.47
CA ASN A 281 -2.09 -0.84 2.93
C ASN A 281 -3.56 -0.96 2.54
N LEU A 282 -3.97 -2.04 1.87
CA LEU A 282 -5.35 -2.25 1.46
C LEU A 282 -6.29 -2.56 2.63
N GLY A 283 -5.80 -3.22 3.69
CA GLY A 283 -6.58 -3.56 4.87
C GLY A 283 -6.70 -2.41 5.87
N LYS A 284 -5.57 -1.82 6.29
CA LYS A 284 -5.49 -0.88 7.42
C LYS A 284 -5.42 0.58 7.01
N HIS A 285 -4.77 0.89 5.89
CA HIS A 285 -4.44 2.28 5.52
C HIS A 285 -5.26 2.82 4.34
N ARG A 286 -6.18 2.03 3.79
CA ARG A 286 -7.03 2.46 2.69
C ARG A 286 -7.92 3.62 3.10
N THR A 287 -8.21 4.49 2.14
CA THR A 287 -9.24 5.50 2.33
C THR A 287 -10.63 4.86 2.40
N THR A 288 -11.54 5.43 3.18
CA THR A 288 -12.93 4.94 3.33
C THR A 288 -13.69 4.90 2.01
N ASN A 289 -13.30 5.74 1.05
CA ASN A 289 -13.91 5.86 -0.26
C ASN A 289 -13.15 5.11 -1.38
N PHE A 290 -12.14 4.29 -1.04
CA PHE A 290 -11.35 3.58 -2.05
C PHE A 290 -12.23 2.78 -3.01
N ARG A 291 -13.20 2.02 -2.48
CA ARG A 291 -14.05 1.17 -3.33
C ARG A 291 -14.84 1.98 -4.34
N THR A 292 -15.42 3.11 -3.92
CA THR A 292 -16.14 4.02 -4.82
C THR A 292 -15.18 4.61 -5.84
N LEU A 293 -14.03 5.13 -5.40
CA LEU A 293 -13.00 5.68 -6.28
C LEU A 293 -12.56 4.67 -7.35
N PHE A 294 -12.22 3.45 -6.93
CA PHE A 294 -11.80 2.38 -7.83
C PHE A 294 -12.94 1.93 -8.76
N THR A 295 -14.17 1.83 -8.26
CA THR A 295 -15.34 1.51 -9.10
C THR A 295 -15.50 2.56 -10.18
N THR A 296 -15.44 3.85 -9.84
CA THR A 296 -15.53 4.95 -10.80
C THR A 296 -14.41 4.88 -11.83
N PHE A 297 -13.15 4.69 -11.41
CA PHE A 297 -12.02 4.48 -12.32
C PHE A 297 -12.27 3.30 -13.27
N SER A 298 -12.71 2.17 -12.73
CA SER A 298 -12.94 0.97 -13.53
C SER A 298 -14.10 1.13 -14.50
N THR A 299 -15.10 1.98 -14.22
CA THR A 299 -16.23 2.24 -15.12
C THR A 299 -15.92 3.29 -16.17
N GLU A 300 -15.14 4.31 -15.82
CA GLU A 300 -14.75 5.39 -16.73
C GLU A 300 -13.61 4.95 -17.66
N MET A 301 -12.75 4.03 -17.21
CA MET A 301 -11.77 3.35 -18.06
C MET A 301 -12.52 2.37 -18.98
N PRO A 302 -12.25 2.35 -20.30
CA PRO A 302 -12.93 1.44 -21.21
C PRO A 302 -12.61 -0.02 -20.88
N ARG A 303 -13.59 -0.74 -20.29
CA ARG A 303 -13.44 -2.13 -19.80
C ARG A 303 -13.25 -3.19 -20.90
N ASN A 304 -13.55 -2.88 -22.15
CA ASN A 304 -13.79 -3.89 -23.19
C ASN A 304 -12.64 -4.01 -24.22
N GLY A 305 -11.38 -3.94 -23.78
CA GLY A 305 -10.23 -4.05 -24.67
C GLY A 305 -10.16 -3.01 -25.79
N SER A 306 -11.05 -2.02 -25.75
CA SER A 306 -11.10 -0.90 -26.68
C SER A 306 -10.13 0.21 -26.28
N ASP A 307 -9.65 0.22 -25.03
CA ASP A 307 -8.58 1.10 -24.62
C ASP A 307 -7.22 0.49 -24.99
N ILE A 308 -6.88 0.66 -26.26
CA ILE A 308 -5.58 0.32 -26.82
C ILE A 308 -4.45 0.86 -25.93
N ARG A 309 -4.66 2.00 -25.26
CA ARG A 309 -3.68 2.61 -24.37
C ARG A 309 -3.45 1.78 -23.11
N LEU A 310 -4.50 1.38 -22.39
CA LEU A 310 -4.34 0.61 -21.14
C LEU A 310 -3.74 -0.77 -21.41
N GLN A 311 -4.13 -1.41 -22.52
CA GLN A 311 -3.53 -2.67 -22.94
C GLN A 311 -2.03 -2.52 -23.28
N ALA A 312 -1.68 -1.48 -24.05
CA ALA A 312 -0.29 -1.18 -24.37
C ALA A 312 0.55 -0.88 -23.11
N LEU A 313 -0.02 -0.12 -22.15
CA LEU A 313 0.61 0.15 -20.86
C LEU A 313 0.85 -1.15 -20.06
N ASN A 314 -0.18 -1.99 -19.94
CA ASN A 314 -0.07 -3.28 -19.23
C ASN A 314 0.96 -4.20 -19.87
N GLN A 315 1.02 -4.26 -21.21
CA GLN A 315 2.00 -5.07 -21.92
C GLN A 315 3.42 -4.57 -21.71
N ASN A 316 3.64 -3.24 -21.79
CA ASN A 316 4.96 -2.67 -21.54
C ASN A 316 5.40 -2.89 -20.09
N ASN A 317 4.49 -2.64 -19.13
CA ASN A 317 4.78 -2.87 -17.71
C ASN A 317 5.09 -4.35 -17.44
N LYS A 318 4.38 -5.30 -18.06
CA LYS A 318 4.69 -6.74 -17.96
C LYS A 318 6.11 -7.05 -18.44
N GLN A 319 6.53 -6.50 -19.57
CA GLN A 319 7.87 -6.72 -20.12
C GLN A 319 8.97 -6.11 -19.24
N SER A 320 8.80 -4.86 -18.82
CA SER A 320 9.73 -4.19 -17.90
C SER A 320 9.84 -4.96 -16.59
N PHE A 321 8.71 -5.38 -16.03
CA PHE A 321 8.68 -6.14 -14.78
C PHE A 321 9.43 -7.47 -14.89
N HIS A 322 9.21 -8.22 -15.96
CA HIS A 322 9.93 -9.47 -16.19
C HIS A 322 11.45 -9.27 -16.27
N ARG A 323 11.91 -8.21 -16.96
CA ARG A 323 13.34 -7.88 -17.05
C ARG A 323 13.93 -7.54 -15.69
N ILE A 324 13.26 -6.68 -14.93
CA ILE A 324 13.69 -6.29 -13.59
C ILE A 324 13.81 -7.53 -12.71
N LEU A 325 12.77 -8.39 -12.67
CA LEU A 325 12.79 -9.62 -11.86
C LEU A 325 13.92 -10.56 -12.25
N ARG A 326 14.20 -10.73 -13.54
CA ARG A 326 15.29 -11.59 -14.01
C ARG A 326 16.66 -11.09 -13.51
N ILE A 327 16.83 -9.77 -13.41
CA ILE A 327 18.06 -9.15 -12.90
C ILE A 327 18.12 -9.27 -11.37
N VAL A 328 17.04 -8.88 -10.66
CA VAL A 328 17.10 -8.75 -9.21
C VAL A 328 16.84 -10.05 -8.44
N ALA A 329 16.00 -10.93 -8.96
CA ALA A 329 15.48 -12.11 -8.26
C ALA A 329 15.90 -13.43 -8.91
N GLY A 330 16.57 -13.37 -10.06
CA GLY A 330 16.98 -14.53 -10.83
C GLY A 330 15.88 -15.12 -11.72
N SER A 331 16.25 -16.14 -12.51
CA SER A 331 15.38 -16.75 -13.52
C SER A 331 14.15 -17.43 -12.95
N ASP A 332 14.29 -18.08 -11.79
CA ASP A 332 13.25 -18.96 -11.26
C ASP A 332 12.08 -18.15 -10.70
N VAL A 333 12.38 -17.09 -9.94
CA VAL A 333 11.37 -16.14 -9.45
C VAL A 333 10.72 -15.42 -10.63
N ALA A 334 11.51 -14.95 -11.61
CA ALA A 334 10.98 -14.32 -12.81
C ALA A 334 10.02 -15.24 -13.58
N ALA A 335 10.40 -16.51 -13.79
CA ALA A 335 9.56 -17.50 -14.47
C ALA A 335 8.26 -17.78 -13.69
N TYR A 336 8.34 -17.95 -12.36
CA TYR A 336 7.17 -18.12 -11.51
C TYR A 336 6.16 -16.98 -11.66
N VAL A 337 6.65 -15.74 -11.62
CA VAL A 337 5.81 -14.53 -11.75
C VAL A 337 5.23 -14.41 -13.16
N VAL A 338 6.01 -14.69 -14.20
CA VAL A 338 5.53 -14.64 -15.60
C VAL A 338 4.45 -15.67 -15.85
N ASN A 339 4.62 -16.92 -15.39
CA ASN A 339 3.60 -17.96 -15.52
C ASN A 339 2.29 -17.53 -14.88
N PHE A 340 2.34 -16.96 -13.66
CA PHE A 340 1.16 -16.41 -13.01
C PHE A 340 0.48 -15.28 -13.81
N LEU A 341 1.25 -14.41 -14.47
CA LEU A 341 0.72 -13.34 -15.30
C LEU A 341 0.11 -13.84 -16.62
N GLU A 342 0.44 -15.06 -17.04
CA GLU A 342 -0.02 -15.70 -18.29
C GLU A 342 -1.20 -16.65 -18.08
N ASP A 343 -1.31 -17.28 -16.91
CA ASP A 343 -2.37 -18.22 -16.52
C ASP A 343 -3.75 -17.56 -16.27
N LYS A 344 -4.07 -16.45 -16.97
CA LYS A 344 -5.30 -15.67 -16.75
C LYS A 344 -6.56 -16.26 -17.36
#